data_AF-A0A8S3SM53-F1
#
_entry.id   AF-A0A8S3SM53-F1
#
_cell.length_a   1.000
_cell.length_b   1.000
_cell.length_c   1.000
_cell.angle_alpha   90.00
_cell.angle_beta   90.00
_cell.angle_gamma   90.00
#
_symmetry.space_group_name_H-M   'P 1'
#
loop_
_entity.id
_entity.type
_entity.pdbx_description
1 polymer ?
#
loop_
_entity_poly.entity_id
_entity_poly.type
_entity_poly.pdbx_seq_one_letter_code
_entity_poly.pdbx_strand_id
1 'polypeptide(L)'
;MSHLPPLPASLKPIQHYLKTANEHDKRDPVVSYYCQLYAMQNGMEVDKKSKEARTFLFALMDYLEKFKTEHSENDAITSEVVGQAHMENYALKVFLFADNEDRAGRFNKNVVKSFYTAGMLFDVLGCFGEISEDIQKNRKYAKWKAAYIHKCLKNGETPVPGPLGGEDGEEGLSPADNLQPGPSYPANNLPTPVTNNHK
;
A
#
# COMPACT_ATOMS: atom_id res chain seq x y z
N MET A 1 -19.91 -10.21 -3.66
CA MET A 1 -19.12 -9.08 -4.15
C MET A 1 -19.80 -8.55 -5.38
N SER A 2 -20.29 -7.31 -5.37
CA SER A 2 -20.72 -6.65 -6.61
C SER A 2 -19.53 -6.63 -7.55
N HIS A 3 -19.65 -7.27 -8.71
CA HIS A 3 -18.61 -7.24 -9.72
C HIS A 3 -18.48 -5.81 -10.23
N LEU A 4 -17.38 -5.14 -9.87
CA LEU A 4 -17.04 -3.86 -10.47
C LEU A 4 -16.93 -4.03 -11.99
N PRO A 5 -17.37 -3.04 -12.78
CA PRO A 5 -17.14 -3.04 -14.22
C PRO A 5 -15.64 -3.20 -14.55
N PRO A 6 -15.29 -3.63 -15.78
CA PRO A 6 -13.91 -3.64 -16.21
C PRO A 6 -13.26 -2.26 -16.04
N LEU A 7 -12.03 -2.22 -15.51
CA LEU A 7 -11.30 -0.97 -15.30
C LEU A 7 -11.02 -0.28 -16.65
N PRO A 8 -11.54 0.94 -16.89
CA PRO A 8 -11.27 1.69 -18.11
C PRO A 8 -9.78 2.04 -18.27
N ALA A 9 -9.32 2.17 -19.52
CA ALA A 9 -7.92 2.46 -19.81
C ALA A 9 -7.43 3.80 -19.20
N SER A 10 -8.30 4.82 -19.15
CA SER A 10 -7.98 6.10 -18.51
C SER A 10 -7.72 5.97 -17.01
N LEU A 11 -8.34 4.99 -16.35
CA LEU A 11 -8.18 4.71 -14.91
C LEU A 11 -7.08 3.68 -14.61
N LYS A 12 -6.22 3.35 -15.58
CA LYS A 12 -5.04 2.49 -15.34
C LYS A 12 -4.16 2.97 -14.17
N PRO A 13 -3.94 4.29 -13.92
CA PRO A 13 -3.12 4.75 -12.80
C PRO A 13 -3.59 4.26 -11.41
N ILE A 14 -4.90 4.00 -11.22
CA ILE A 14 -5.44 3.52 -9.94
C ILE A 14 -5.47 1.99 -9.82
N GLN A 15 -5.06 1.27 -10.87
CA GLN A 15 -5.14 -0.20 -10.92
C GLN A 15 -4.37 -0.87 -9.77
N HIS A 16 -3.24 -0.30 -9.38
CA HIS A 16 -2.38 -0.89 -8.34
C HIS A 16 -3.08 -0.90 -6.99
N TYR A 17 -3.77 0.18 -6.62
CA TYR A 17 -4.55 0.26 -5.37
C TYR A 17 -5.73 -0.73 -5.37
N LEU A 18 -6.43 -0.89 -6.49
CA LEU A 18 -7.51 -1.87 -6.63
C LEU A 18 -7.00 -3.32 -6.51
N LYS A 19 -5.82 -3.62 -7.05
CA LYS A 19 -5.19 -4.93 -6.85
C LYS A 19 -4.82 -5.16 -5.38
N THR A 20 -4.21 -4.17 -4.74
CA THR A 20 -3.89 -4.24 -3.31
C THR A 20 -5.15 -4.44 -2.47
N ALA A 21 -6.26 -3.77 -2.80
CA ALA A 21 -7.55 -3.98 -2.12
C ALA A 21 -8.02 -5.45 -2.22
N ASN A 22 -8.09 -5.99 -3.44
CA ASN A 22 -8.51 -7.38 -3.68
C ASN A 22 -7.65 -8.41 -2.93
N GLU A 23 -6.36 -8.14 -2.77
CA GLU A 23 -5.46 -9.00 -2.00
C GLU A 23 -5.76 -8.97 -0.51
N HIS A 24 -6.31 -7.88 0.02
CA HIS A 24 -6.64 -7.69 1.44
C HIS A 24 -8.11 -7.99 1.75
N ASP A 25 -8.98 -8.09 0.75
CA ASP A 25 -10.43 -8.25 0.91
C ASP A 25 -10.87 -9.31 1.94
N LYS A 26 -10.19 -10.47 1.99
CA LYS A 26 -10.46 -11.50 3.01
C LYS A 26 -9.58 -11.42 4.26
N ARG A 27 -8.41 -10.79 4.16
CA ARG A 27 -7.39 -10.78 5.21
C ARG A 27 -7.57 -9.64 6.18
N ASP A 28 -7.89 -8.48 5.62
CA ASP A 28 -8.14 -7.24 6.33
C ASP A 28 -9.11 -6.39 5.50
N PRO A 29 -10.42 -6.51 5.74
CA PRO A 29 -11.44 -5.75 5.03
C PRO A 29 -11.30 -4.23 5.19
N VAL A 30 -10.69 -3.76 6.28
CA VAL A 30 -10.43 -2.32 6.51
C VAL A 30 -9.38 -1.82 5.53
N VAL A 31 -8.28 -2.57 5.36
CA VAL A 31 -7.26 -2.24 4.36
C VAL A 31 -7.82 -2.28 2.95
N SER A 32 -8.66 -3.28 2.64
CA SER A 32 -9.35 -3.38 1.35
C SER A 32 -10.18 -2.13 1.05
N TYR A 33 -11.02 -1.75 2.01
CA TYR A 33 -11.91 -0.58 1.93
C TYR A 33 -11.12 0.72 1.68
N TYR A 34 -10.07 0.99 2.46
CA TYR A 34 -9.29 2.23 2.29
C TYR A 34 -8.48 2.25 1.00
N CYS A 35 -7.98 1.12 0.52
CA CYS A 35 -7.35 1.03 -0.80
C CYS A 35 -8.33 1.38 -1.93
N GLN A 36 -9.59 0.92 -1.83
CA GLN A 36 -10.65 1.26 -2.78
C GLN A 36 -11.10 2.71 -2.67
N LEU A 37 -11.20 3.26 -1.45
CA LEU A 37 -11.52 4.66 -1.21
C LEU A 37 -10.46 5.58 -1.83
N TYR A 38 -9.18 5.26 -1.62
CA TYR A 38 -8.08 6.01 -2.23
C TYR A 38 -8.10 5.90 -3.75
N ALA A 39 -8.35 4.69 -4.29
CA ALA A 39 -8.49 4.48 -5.74
C ALA A 39 -9.64 5.30 -6.33
N MET A 40 -10.77 5.39 -5.62
CA MET A 40 -11.91 6.21 -6.02
C MET A 40 -11.53 7.70 -6.07
N GLN A 41 -10.96 8.24 -4.98
CA GLN A 41 -10.56 9.64 -4.88
C GLN A 41 -9.57 10.03 -5.99
N ASN A 42 -8.53 9.22 -6.20
CA ASN A 42 -7.56 9.44 -7.28
C ASN A 42 -8.19 9.26 -8.66
N GLY A 43 -9.09 8.29 -8.82
CA GLY A 43 -9.78 8.04 -10.09
C GLY A 43 -10.63 9.23 -10.54
N MET A 44 -11.27 9.94 -9.60
CA MET A 44 -12.00 11.17 -9.90
C MET A 44 -11.10 12.31 -10.40
N GLU A 45 -9.86 12.38 -9.91
CA GLU A 45 -8.88 13.38 -10.37
C GLU A 45 -8.28 13.01 -11.73
N VAL A 46 -8.14 11.71 -12.03
CA VAL A 46 -7.64 11.22 -13.31
C VAL A 46 -8.66 11.41 -14.43
N ASP A 47 -9.88 10.88 -14.27
CA ASP A 47 -10.94 10.97 -15.29
C ASP A 47 -12.34 10.85 -14.68
N LYS A 48 -12.99 12.00 -14.49
CA LYS A 48 -14.40 12.10 -14.07
C LYS A 48 -15.36 12.52 -15.19
N LYS A 49 -14.92 12.52 -16.45
CA LYS A 49 -15.71 13.04 -17.58
C LYS A 49 -16.14 11.94 -18.54
N SER A 50 -15.25 10.98 -18.84
CA SER A 50 -15.54 9.89 -19.77
C SER A 50 -16.67 9.02 -19.24
N LYS A 51 -17.52 8.52 -20.14
CA LYS A 51 -18.70 7.73 -19.78
C LYS A 51 -18.30 6.42 -19.08
N GLU A 52 -17.25 5.78 -19.58
CA GLU A 52 -16.71 4.53 -19.07
C GLU A 52 -16.10 4.72 -17.67
N ALA A 53 -15.32 5.78 -17.49
CA ALA A 53 -14.72 6.14 -16.20
C ALA A 53 -15.80 6.45 -15.15
N ARG A 54 -16.80 7.25 -15.50
CA ARG A 54 -17.96 7.53 -14.63
C ARG A 54 -18.70 6.27 -14.23
N THR A 55 -18.97 5.38 -15.19
CA THR A 55 -19.67 4.11 -14.91
C THR A 55 -18.90 3.27 -13.90
N PHE A 56 -17.57 3.17 -14.05
CA PHE A 56 -16.73 2.47 -13.10
C PHE A 56 -16.70 3.15 -11.72
N LEU A 57 -16.49 4.47 -11.68
CA LEU A 57 -16.39 5.24 -10.43
C LEU A 57 -17.70 5.25 -9.63
N PHE A 58 -18.86 5.31 -10.30
CA PHE A 58 -20.15 5.17 -9.62
C PHE A 58 -20.33 3.78 -9.02
N ALA A 59 -20.03 2.71 -9.77
CA ALA A 59 -20.10 1.36 -9.22
C ALA A 59 -19.14 1.15 -8.04
N LEU A 60 -17.96 1.79 -8.07
CA LEU A 60 -17.00 1.77 -6.96
C LEU A 60 -17.53 2.55 -5.74
N MET A 61 -18.17 3.70 -5.95
CA MET A 61 -18.83 4.47 -4.90
C MET A 61 -19.97 3.67 -4.26
N ASP A 62 -20.87 3.08 -5.05
CA ASP A 62 -21.96 2.23 -4.56
C ASP A 62 -21.44 1.05 -3.73
N TYR A 63 -20.33 0.45 -4.17
CA TYR A 63 -19.65 -0.60 -3.39
C TYR A 63 -19.15 -0.08 -2.04
N LEU A 64 -18.48 1.07 -2.01
CA LEU A 64 -17.94 1.67 -0.79
C LEU A 64 -19.05 2.05 0.21
N GLU A 65 -20.16 2.63 -0.28
CA GLU A 65 -21.32 2.98 0.55
C GLU A 65 -21.99 1.76 1.15
N LYS A 66 -22.17 0.71 0.33
CA LYS A 66 -22.70 -0.57 0.78
C LYS A 66 -21.78 -1.21 1.82
N PHE A 67 -20.48 -1.23 1.57
CA PHE A 67 -19.49 -1.78 2.49
C PHE A 67 -19.54 -1.06 3.84
N LYS A 68 -19.59 0.29 3.82
CA LYS A 68 -19.70 1.10 5.05
C LYS A 68 -20.97 0.81 5.84
N THR A 69 -22.09 0.55 5.14
CA THR A 69 -23.36 0.17 5.77
C THR A 69 -23.29 -1.22 6.41
N GLU A 70 -22.76 -2.20 5.68
CA GLU A 70 -22.60 -3.59 6.15
C GLU A 70 -21.60 -3.70 7.32
N HIS A 71 -20.63 -2.78 7.40
CA HIS A 71 -19.62 -2.70 8.46
C HIS A 71 -19.83 -1.51 9.41
N SER A 72 -21.08 -1.09 9.63
CA SER A 72 -21.41 0.05 10.48
C SER A 72 -21.04 -0.12 11.96
N GLU A 73 -20.83 -1.35 12.43
CA GLU A 73 -20.35 -1.66 13.78
C GLU A 73 -18.80 -1.70 13.89
N ASN A 74 -18.08 -1.55 12.77
CA ASN A 74 -16.62 -1.54 12.76
C ASN A 74 -16.09 -0.10 12.84
N ASP A 75 -15.56 0.27 14.00
CA ASP A 75 -14.99 1.60 14.25
C ASP A 75 -13.90 1.98 13.26
N ALA A 76 -13.11 1.04 12.75
CA ALA A 76 -12.07 1.31 11.76
C ALA A 76 -12.63 1.66 10.37
N ILE A 77 -13.94 1.52 10.15
CA ILE A 77 -14.65 1.91 8.92
C ILE A 77 -15.48 3.18 9.14
N THR A 78 -16.08 3.33 10.32
CA THR A 78 -16.98 4.45 10.65
C THR A 78 -16.26 5.66 11.22
N SER A 79 -15.12 5.45 11.91
CA SER A 79 -14.29 6.50 12.48
C SER A 79 -13.00 6.66 11.68
N GLU A 80 -12.82 7.85 11.12
CA GLU A 80 -11.66 8.19 10.31
C GLU A 80 -10.35 8.11 11.10
N VAL A 81 -10.37 8.51 12.38
CA VAL A 81 -9.20 8.44 13.29
C VAL A 81 -8.80 6.99 13.56
N VAL A 82 -9.76 6.10 13.78
CA VAL A 82 -9.50 4.68 14.04
C VAL A 82 -9.01 4.00 12.77
N GLY A 83 -9.64 4.30 11.63
CA GLY A 83 -9.21 3.80 10.32
C GLY A 83 -7.79 4.24 9.95
N GLN A 84 -7.45 5.50 10.20
CA GLN A 84 -6.10 6.03 9.98
C GLN A 84 -5.07 5.26 10.83
N ALA A 85 -5.33 5.13 12.13
CA ALA A 85 -4.44 4.40 13.03
C ALA A 85 -4.28 2.93 12.62
N HIS A 86 -5.35 2.27 12.16
CA HIS A 86 -5.30 0.91 11.64
C HIS A 86 -4.40 0.80 10.40
N MET A 87 -4.63 1.69 9.41
CA MET A 87 -3.86 1.73 8.17
C MET A 87 -2.38 2.03 8.40
N GLU A 88 -2.07 2.99 9.29
CA GLU A 88 -0.69 3.38 9.59
C GLU A 88 0.06 2.24 10.27
N ASN A 89 -0.54 1.63 11.30
CA ASN A 89 0.05 0.48 11.98
C ASN A 89 0.27 -0.70 11.03
N TYR A 90 -0.66 -0.95 10.13
CA TYR A 90 -0.52 -2.03 9.14
C TYR A 90 0.59 -1.73 8.14
N ALA A 91 0.63 -0.52 7.58
CA ALA A 91 1.68 -0.09 6.66
C ALA A 91 3.08 -0.18 7.28
N LEU A 92 3.24 0.31 8.52
CA LEU A 92 4.49 0.23 9.27
C LEU A 92 4.92 -1.22 9.53
N LYS A 93 4.00 -2.12 9.87
CA LYS A 93 4.32 -3.55 10.06
C LYS A 93 4.87 -4.18 8.77
N VAL A 94 4.22 -3.93 7.63
CA VAL A 94 4.67 -4.46 6.33
C VAL A 94 6.03 -3.86 5.95
N PHE A 95 6.24 -2.57 6.22
CA PHE A 95 7.50 -1.87 5.99
C PHE A 95 8.64 -2.46 6.83
N LEU A 96 8.45 -2.58 8.14
CA LEU A 96 9.48 -3.07 9.07
C LEU A 96 9.85 -4.53 8.79
N PHE A 97 8.89 -5.36 8.38
CA PHE A 97 9.22 -6.71 7.90
C PHE A 97 10.20 -6.66 6.72
N ALA A 98 9.91 -5.84 5.70
CA ALA A 98 10.75 -5.72 4.52
C ALA A 98 12.13 -5.13 4.86
N ASP A 99 12.18 -4.10 5.71
CA ASP A 99 13.42 -3.45 6.15
C ASP A 99 14.29 -4.37 6.98
N ASN A 100 13.71 -5.19 7.86
CA ASN A 100 14.46 -6.19 8.63
C ASN A 100 15.08 -7.28 7.74
N GLU A 101 14.35 -7.75 6.72
CA GLU A 101 14.90 -8.70 5.76
C GLU A 101 16.01 -8.07 4.90
N ASP A 102 15.82 -6.83 4.46
CA ASP A 102 16.80 -6.05 3.69
C ASP A 102 18.10 -5.83 4.48
N ARG A 103 18.00 -5.37 5.72
CA ARG A 103 19.17 -5.16 6.61
C ARG A 103 19.89 -6.46 6.93
N ALA A 104 19.19 -7.58 6.96
CA ALA A 104 19.77 -8.90 7.14
C ALA A 104 20.34 -9.51 5.84
N GLY A 105 20.28 -8.78 4.71
CA GLY A 105 20.74 -9.26 3.41
C GLY A 105 19.91 -10.39 2.81
N ARG A 106 18.67 -10.60 3.28
CA ARG A 106 17.79 -11.68 2.84
C ARG A 106 16.91 -11.23 1.69
N PHE A 107 17.49 -11.11 0.50
CA PHE A 107 16.77 -10.63 -0.68
C PHE A 107 15.96 -11.73 -1.37
N ASN A 108 14.66 -11.50 -1.51
CA ASN A 108 13.78 -12.38 -2.28
C ASN A 108 12.56 -11.61 -2.82
N LYS A 109 11.74 -12.28 -3.63
CA LYS A 109 10.53 -11.69 -4.23
C LYS A 109 9.55 -11.15 -3.19
N ASN A 110 9.54 -11.67 -1.97
CA ASN A 110 8.61 -11.27 -0.92
C ASN A 110 9.03 -9.98 -0.24
N VAL A 111 10.33 -9.75 -0.08
CA VAL A 111 10.87 -8.47 0.40
C VAL A 111 10.51 -7.36 -0.58
N VAL A 112 10.73 -7.58 -1.89
CA VAL A 112 10.32 -6.65 -2.95
C VAL A 112 8.83 -6.34 -2.87
N LYS A 113 7.97 -7.36 -2.76
CA LYS A 113 6.53 -7.20 -2.66
C LYS A 113 6.11 -6.46 -1.40
N SER A 114 6.77 -6.72 -0.27
CA SER A 114 6.44 -6.09 1.00
C SER A 114 6.79 -4.61 0.99
N PHE A 115 7.99 -4.24 0.50
CA PHE A 115 8.32 -2.83 0.28
C PHE A 115 7.37 -2.14 -0.70
N TYR A 116 7.02 -2.79 -1.81
CA TYR A 116 6.07 -2.24 -2.77
C TYR A 116 4.70 -2.00 -2.13
N THR A 117 4.17 -3.00 -1.41
CA THR A 117 2.89 -2.92 -0.72
C THR A 117 2.89 -1.85 0.37
N ALA A 118 3.95 -1.77 1.19
CA ALA A 118 4.10 -0.71 2.18
C ALA A 118 4.08 0.67 1.52
N GLY A 119 4.81 0.86 0.42
CA GLY A 119 4.80 2.09 -0.36
C GLY A 119 3.42 2.50 -0.85
N MET A 120 2.60 1.53 -1.28
CA MET A 120 1.19 1.77 -1.68
C MET A 120 0.30 2.08 -0.47
N LEU A 121 0.46 1.37 0.65
CA LEU A 121 -0.33 1.64 1.85
C LEU A 121 -0.03 3.02 2.44
N PHE A 122 1.21 3.49 2.34
CA PHE A 122 1.55 4.86 2.71
C PHE A 122 0.98 5.91 1.73
N ASP A 123 0.74 5.59 0.45
CA ASP A 123 -0.05 6.47 -0.43
C ASP A 123 -1.50 6.58 0.09
N VAL A 124 -2.10 5.44 0.45
CA VAL A 124 -3.49 5.34 0.89
C VAL A 124 -3.74 6.16 2.17
N LEU A 125 -2.73 6.37 3.02
CA LEU A 125 -2.86 7.26 4.17
C LEU A 125 -3.22 8.71 3.78
N GLY A 126 -2.98 9.12 2.53
CA GLY A 126 -3.45 10.41 2.01
C GLY A 126 -4.99 10.57 2.00
N CYS A 127 -5.76 9.48 2.16
CA CYS A 127 -7.21 9.58 2.38
C CYS A 127 -7.58 10.39 3.63
N PHE A 128 -6.72 10.38 4.65
CA PHE A 128 -6.97 10.97 5.96
C PHE A 128 -6.42 12.41 6.09
N GLY A 129 -5.90 12.97 4.99
CA GLY A 129 -5.30 14.31 4.95
C GLY A 129 -3.79 14.28 4.71
N GLU A 130 -3.11 15.30 5.22
CA GLU A 130 -1.67 15.46 5.04
C GLU A 130 -0.90 14.39 5.83
N ILE A 131 -0.01 13.67 5.14
CA ILE A 131 0.83 12.62 5.73
C ILE A 131 2.07 13.24 6.39
N SER A 132 2.45 12.72 7.57
CA SER A 132 3.63 13.21 8.30
C SER A 132 4.93 13.03 7.51
N GLU A 133 5.93 13.85 7.79
CA GLU A 133 7.24 13.77 7.11
C GLU A 133 7.87 12.39 7.23
N ASP A 134 7.73 11.72 8.37
CA ASP A 134 8.28 10.37 8.59
C ASP A 134 7.60 9.34 7.69
N ILE A 135 6.27 9.43 7.53
CA ILE A 135 5.53 8.57 6.59
C ILE A 135 5.93 8.86 5.14
N GLN A 136 6.17 10.13 4.79
CA GLN A 136 6.67 10.51 3.47
C GLN A 136 8.05 9.91 3.18
N LYS A 137 8.98 9.96 4.15
CA LYS A 137 10.30 9.35 4.06
C LYS A 137 10.21 7.84 3.91
N ASN A 138 9.42 7.16 4.75
CA ASN A 138 9.20 5.71 4.68
C ASN A 138 8.59 5.29 3.34
N ARG A 139 7.61 6.04 2.84
CA ARG A 139 7.01 5.84 1.52
C ARG A 139 8.04 5.91 0.40
N LYS A 140 8.87 6.96 0.39
CA LYS A 140 9.92 7.15 -0.63
C LYS A 140 10.94 6.02 -0.57
N TYR A 141 11.41 5.69 0.62
CA TYR A 141 12.35 4.59 0.85
C TYR A 141 11.78 3.23 0.39
N ALA A 142 10.54 2.92 0.77
CA ALA A 142 9.89 1.65 0.42
C ALA A 142 9.78 1.47 -1.10
N LYS A 143 9.30 2.50 -1.82
CA LYS A 143 9.17 2.46 -3.28
C LYS A 143 10.52 2.29 -3.96
N TRP A 144 11.52 3.03 -3.50
CA TRP A 144 12.88 2.95 -4.03
C TRP A 144 13.52 1.57 -3.77
N LYS A 145 13.45 1.05 -2.54
CA LYS A 145 13.97 -0.29 -2.19
C LYS A 145 13.29 -1.40 -2.99
N ALA A 146 11.97 -1.33 -3.18
CA ALA A 146 11.26 -2.29 -4.02
C ALA A 146 11.81 -2.32 -5.45
N ALA A 147 11.99 -1.15 -6.07
CA ALA A 147 12.54 -1.04 -7.42
C ALA A 147 14.01 -1.50 -7.51
N TYR A 148 14.82 -1.07 -6.55
CA TYR A 148 16.25 -1.40 -6.47
C TYR A 148 16.49 -2.90 -6.30
N ILE A 149 15.90 -3.52 -5.27
CA ILE A 149 16.05 -4.96 -5.00
C ILE A 149 15.53 -5.77 -6.19
N HIS A 150 14.39 -5.38 -6.77
CA HIS A 150 13.87 -6.06 -7.96
C HIS A 150 14.85 -6.03 -9.14
N LYS A 151 15.45 -4.87 -9.42
CA LYS A 151 16.41 -4.70 -10.50
C LYS A 151 17.65 -5.57 -10.29
N CYS A 152 18.23 -5.56 -9.09
CA CYS A 152 19.39 -6.39 -8.76
C CYS A 152 19.07 -7.88 -8.92
N LEU A 153 17.95 -8.35 -8.35
CA LEU A 153 17.53 -9.76 -8.49
C LEU A 153 17.27 -10.17 -9.95
N LYS A 154 16.73 -9.26 -10.78
CA LYS A 154 16.52 -9.49 -12.21
C LYS A 154 17.84 -9.60 -12.97
N ASN A 155 18.86 -8.84 -12.57
CA ASN A 155 20.18 -8.82 -13.19
C ASN A 155 21.15 -9.87 -12.64
N GLY A 156 20.78 -10.61 -11.59
CA GLY A 156 21.69 -11.52 -10.89
C GLY A 156 22.72 -10.80 -10.00
N GLU A 157 22.47 -9.54 -9.66
CA GLU A 157 23.29 -8.74 -8.75
C GLU A 157 22.79 -8.91 -7.30
N THR A 158 23.70 -8.86 -6.33
CA THR A 158 23.33 -8.85 -4.90
C THR A 158 23.07 -7.40 -4.46
N PRO A 159 21.86 -7.05 -4.00
CA PRO A 159 21.59 -5.71 -3.46
C PRO A 159 22.43 -5.41 -2.21
N VAL A 160 22.67 -4.13 -1.94
CA VAL A 160 23.30 -3.67 -0.69
C VAL A 160 22.25 -3.60 0.43
N PRO A 161 22.48 -4.26 1.58
CA PRO A 161 21.61 -4.17 2.76
C PRO A 161 21.51 -2.76 3.35
N GLY A 162 20.32 -2.39 3.84
CA GLY A 162 20.08 -1.12 4.51
C GLY A 162 20.06 0.10 3.57
N PRO A 163 19.90 1.32 4.12
CA PRO A 163 19.92 2.53 3.31
C PRO A 163 21.25 2.70 2.57
N LEU A 164 21.20 3.05 1.28
CA LEU A 164 22.39 3.27 0.46
C LEU A 164 23.04 4.61 0.87
N GLY A 165 24.07 4.58 1.72
CA GLY A 165 24.89 5.77 2.03
C GLY A 165 24.67 6.44 3.40
N GLY A 166 24.12 5.75 4.40
CA GLY A 166 23.65 6.43 5.61
C GLY A 166 22.34 7.17 5.32
N GLU A 167 21.83 7.97 6.24
CA GLU A 167 20.47 8.55 6.22
C GLU A 167 20.13 9.42 4.99
N ASP A 168 21.07 9.67 4.07
CA ASP A 168 20.97 10.64 2.98
C ASP A 168 21.05 10.03 1.55
N GLY A 169 20.75 8.74 1.41
CA GLY A 169 20.79 8.00 0.14
C GLY A 169 19.68 8.32 -0.87
N GLU A 170 19.44 9.60 -1.16
CA GLU A 170 18.46 10.04 -2.14
C GLU A 170 19.13 10.28 -3.49
N GLU A 171 18.93 9.41 -4.48
CA GLU A 171 18.91 9.87 -5.87
C GLU A 171 18.23 8.86 -6.83
N GLY A 172 17.11 9.31 -7.39
CA GLY A 172 16.69 9.02 -8.77
C GLY A 172 16.36 7.57 -9.15
N LEU A 173 15.18 7.06 -8.77
CA LEU A 173 14.52 5.99 -9.53
C LEU A 173 13.02 6.27 -9.69
N SER A 174 12.54 6.22 -10.95
CA SER A 174 11.15 6.42 -11.33
C SER A 174 10.25 5.25 -10.88
N PRO A 175 8.91 5.45 -10.81
CA PRO A 175 7.98 4.47 -10.25
C PRO A 175 8.02 3.13 -10.96
N ALA A 176 7.94 2.07 -10.16
CA ALA A 176 7.89 0.69 -10.59
C ALA A 176 6.54 0.34 -11.26
N ASP A 177 6.38 0.68 -12.53
CA ASP A 177 5.16 0.41 -13.31
C ASP A 177 4.95 -1.10 -13.63
N ASN A 178 5.90 -1.97 -13.27
CA ASN A 178 5.86 -3.39 -13.61
C ASN A 178 6.00 -4.35 -12.41
N LEU A 179 5.95 -3.83 -11.18
CA LEU A 179 5.86 -4.69 -10.00
C LEU A 179 4.41 -5.11 -9.81
N GLN A 180 4.13 -6.39 -10.05
CA GLN A 180 2.83 -6.96 -9.76
C GLN A 180 2.74 -7.22 -8.24
N PRO A 181 1.76 -6.61 -7.55
CA PRO A 181 1.49 -7.00 -6.17
C PRO A 181 1.14 -8.49 -6.17
N GLY A 182 1.65 -9.17 -5.15
CA GLY A 182 1.36 -10.57 -4.90
C GLY A 182 1.24 -10.75 -3.38
N PRO A 183 0.76 -11.91 -2.92
CA PRO A 183 0.31 -12.06 -1.53
C PRO A 183 1.40 -11.67 -0.54
N SER A 184 1.11 -10.65 0.27
CA SER A 184 1.85 -10.29 1.48
C SER A 184 1.77 -11.43 2.52
N TYR A 185 2.81 -11.62 3.32
CA TYR A 185 2.87 -12.68 4.32
C TYR A 185 1.83 -12.46 5.44
N PRO A 186 1.29 -13.52 6.06
CA PRO A 186 0.37 -13.39 7.19
C PRO A 186 1.08 -12.80 8.42
N ALA A 187 0.41 -11.84 9.08
CA ALA A 187 0.90 -11.18 10.29
C ALA A 187 1.07 -12.11 11.51
N ASN A 188 0.57 -13.36 11.44
CA ASN A 188 0.56 -14.29 12.56
C ASN A 188 1.92 -14.91 12.93
N ASN A 189 2.99 -14.66 12.15
CA ASN A 189 4.33 -15.20 12.44
C ASN A 189 5.39 -14.10 12.68
N LEU A 190 4.99 -12.88 13.03
CA LEU A 190 5.93 -11.77 13.27
C LEU A 190 6.13 -11.53 14.77
N PRO A 191 7.39 -11.35 15.23
CA PRO A 191 7.67 -11.02 16.62
C PRO A 191 7.04 -9.68 16.98
N THR A 192 6.34 -9.65 18.12
CA THR A 192 5.80 -8.42 18.70
C THR A 192 6.93 -7.44 19.04
N PRO A 193 6.77 -6.13 18.80
CA PRO A 193 7.77 -5.15 19.20
C PRO A 193 7.95 -5.19 20.73
N VAL A 194 9.19 -5.42 21.16
CA VAL A 194 9.57 -5.36 22.57
C VAL A 194 9.50 -3.89 22.99
N THR A 195 8.51 -3.54 23.79
CA THR A 195 8.46 -2.25 24.49
C THR A 195 9.53 -2.25 25.57
N ASN A 196 10.70 -1.69 25.25
CA ASN A 196 11.72 -1.39 26.26
C ASN A 196 11.28 -0.17 27.07
N ASN A 197 10.50 -0.41 28.13
CA ASN A 197 10.29 0.57 29.19
C ASN A 197 11.61 0.77 29.95
N HIS A 198 12.33 1.84 29.65
CA HIS A 198 13.34 2.36 30.57
C HIS A 198 12.65 3.32 31.55
N LYS A 199 12.62 2.89 32.82
CA LYS A 199 12.43 3.74 33.99
C LYS A 199 13.61 4.66 34.18
#